data_AF-I4HLA1-F1
#
_entry.id   AF-I4HLA1-F1
#
_cell.length_a   1.000
_cell.length_b   1.000
_cell.length_c   1.000
_cell.angle_alpha   90.00
_cell.angle_beta   90.00
_cell.angle_gamma   90.00
#
_symmetry.space_group_name_H-M   'P 1'
#
loop_
_entity.id
_entity.type
_entity.pdbx_description
1 polymer ?
#
loop_
_entity_poly.entity_id
_entity_poly.type
_entity_poly.pdbx_seq_one_letter_code
_entity_poly.pdbx_strand_id
1 'polypeptide(L)'
;MNKNIIAGFGKAIQFAIWGAGGGAIGALIAEPFFVLMIQQAYNSLSAKVFTSSIWFGLIGAGIAIALLSASFQYLKRGLQLGKAIRDGIWVGFLAGAIAGGIAEYLYSSIGPTEFLRIICWGIAGVLLGLGLSFRIPNLGQIRGMGGGLAGGILGGGLFVLLAVVSGSSETAARLLGSAAIGFCIGLMIAIIETAFREVWLEIRYNPKESRTVSLGSEPVSIGGDPNICTVYARNAPPVALRYQLTQGQILCEDIPAGTTHTVRPGDQQMVGAIAIVVCAAAASPQLASSSPDLASQYPSQTVLQSQNQFSLRLNRRVITLTDGTRLSPQEIPGLEPQNADNIVAEVSHNPKDPTILGLKNCSCRSWTATLPSGEQKQIDPGRNIKLAAATKINFGSVAGEICR
;
A
#
# COMPACT_ATOMS: atom_id res chain seq x y z
N MET A 1 -24.47 15.88 -1.51
CA MET A 1 -23.80 14.59 -1.19
C MET A 1 -22.37 14.66 -1.70
N ASN A 2 -21.38 14.41 -0.84
CA ASN A 2 -19.96 14.64 -1.17
C ASN A 2 -19.54 13.75 -2.36
N LYS A 3 -19.00 14.32 -3.45
CA LYS A 3 -18.62 13.58 -4.68
C LYS A 3 -17.72 12.36 -4.38
N ASN A 4 -16.93 12.43 -3.30
CA ASN A 4 -16.10 11.34 -2.79
C ASN A 4 -16.89 10.09 -2.38
N ILE A 5 -18.02 10.26 -1.71
CA ILE A 5 -18.79 9.12 -1.17
C ILE A 5 -19.48 8.37 -2.30
N ILE A 6 -19.98 9.10 -3.32
CA ILE A 6 -20.60 8.50 -4.50
C ILE A 6 -19.58 7.69 -5.32
N ALA A 7 -18.36 8.22 -5.48
CA ALA A 7 -17.29 7.52 -6.20
C ALA A 7 -16.80 6.25 -5.48
N GLY A 8 -16.87 6.21 -4.14
CA GLY A 8 -16.50 5.03 -3.35
C GLY A 8 -17.60 3.98 -3.18
N PHE A 9 -18.86 4.31 -3.50
CA PHE A 9 -19.99 3.41 -3.24
C PHE A 9 -19.90 2.08 -4.00
N GLY A 10 -19.46 2.11 -5.26
CA GLY A 10 -19.25 0.89 -6.05
C GLY A 10 -18.16 -0.02 -5.46
N LYS A 11 -17.07 0.57 -4.95
CA LYS A 11 -16.00 -0.16 -4.25
C LYS A 11 -16.54 -0.80 -2.97
N ALA A 12 -17.34 -0.06 -2.21
CA ALA A 12 -17.91 -0.53 -0.95
C ALA A 12 -18.86 -1.72 -1.13
N ILE A 13 -19.76 -1.66 -2.12
CA ILE A 13 -20.64 -2.80 -2.45
C ILE A 13 -19.81 -4.02 -2.86
N GLN A 14 -18.80 -3.84 -3.72
CA GLN A 14 -17.97 -4.95 -4.16
C GLN A 14 -17.26 -5.62 -2.98
N PHE A 15 -16.64 -4.84 -2.09
CA PHE A 15 -15.98 -5.37 -0.90
C PHE A 15 -16.98 -6.07 0.03
N ALA A 16 -18.20 -5.56 0.17
CA ALA A 16 -19.23 -6.17 0.99
C ALA A 16 -19.65 -7.54 0.45
N ILE A 17 -19.93 -7.66 -0.86
CA ILE A 17 -20.33 -8.93 -1.48
C ILE A 17 -19.21 -9.97 -1.40
N TRP A 18 -17.97 -9.57 -1.72
CA TRP A 18 -16.82 -10.46 -1.59
C TRP A 18 -16.58 -10.89 -0.15
N GLY A 19 -16.64 -9.94 0.78
CA GLY A 19 -16.53 -10.22 2.21
C GLY A 19 -17.58 -11.25 2.67
N ALA A 20 -18.84 -11.11 2.23
CA ALA A 20 -19.89 -12.06 2.52
C ALA A 20 -19.57 -13.48 2.02
N GLY A 21 -19.13 -13.58 0.76
CA GLY A 21 -18.70 -14.84 0.17
C GLY A 21 -17.51 -15.46 0.93
N GLY A 22 -16.52 -14.65 1.28
CA GLY A 22 -15.35 -15.08 2.06
C GLY A 22 -15.72 -15.59 3.45
N GLY A 23 -16.63 -14.90 4.15
CA GLY A 23 -17.14 -15.32 5.45
C GLY A 23 -17.93 -16.64 5.36
N ALA A 24 -18.79 -16.79 4.36
CA ALA A 24 -19.56 -18.03 4.14
C ALA A 24 -18.65 -19.21 3.78
N ILE A 25 -17.70 -19.03 2.85
CA ILE A 25 -16.74 -20.06 2.45
C ILE A 25 -15.84 -20.43 3.63
N GLY A 26 -15.34 -19.45 4.38
CA GLY A 26 -14.55 -19.67 5.58
C GLY A 26 -15.31 -20.49 6.62
N ALA A 27 -16.59 -20.19 6.85
CA ALA A 27 -17.45 -20.94 7.77
C ALA A 27 -17.72 -22.38 7.26
N LEU A 28 -17.99 -22.55 5.97
CA LEU A 28 -18.17 -23.88 5.36
C LEU A 28 -16.94 -24.76 5.51
N ILE A 29 -15.74 -24.17 5.34
CA ILE A 29 -14.48 -24.89 5.55
C ILE A 29 -14.27 -25.15 7.04
N ALA A 30 -14.61 -24.21 7.92
CA ALA A 30 -14.37 -24.34 9.36
C ALA A 30 -15.31 -25.34 10.06
N GLU A 31 -16.53 -25.53 9.55
CA GLU A 31 -17.57 -26.34 10.22
C GLU A 31 -17.17 -27.81 10.40
N PRO A 32 -16.63 -28.54 9.39
CA PRO A 32 -16.17 -29.91 9.60
C PRO A 32 -15.08 -30.02 10.67
N PHE A 33 -14.12 -29.08 10.70
CA PHE A 33 -13.08 -29.07 11.73
C PHE A 33 -13.66 -28.78 13.10
N PHE A 34 -14.65 -27.89 13.20
CA PHE A 34 -15.33 -27.61 14.45
C PHE A 34 -16.01 -28.86 15.02
N VAL A 35 -16.75 -29.60 14.18
CA VAL A 35 -17.42 -30.85 14.58
C VAL A 35 -16.41 -31.90 15.03
N LEU A 36 -15.34 -32.10 14.25
CA LEU A 36 -14.27 -33.06 14.57
C LEU A 36 -13.52 -32.68 15.85
N MET A 37 -13.22 -31.39 16.04
CA MET A 37 -12.49 -30.91 17.20
C MET A 37 -13.34 -30.90 18.46
N ILE A 38 -14.64 -30.60 18.40
CA ILE A 38 -15.53 -30.68 19.57
C ILE A 38 -15.66 -32.12 20.07
N GLN A 39 -15.70 -33.10 19.18
CA GLN A 39 -15.72 -34.52 19.58
C GLN A 39 -14.44 -34.96 20.29
N GLN A 40 -13.30 -34.28 20.03
CA GLN A 40 -12.01 -34.53 20.68
C GLN A 40 -11.66 -33.51 21.78
N ALA A 41 -12.47 -32.46 21.96
CA ALA A 41 -12.19 -31.39 22.90
C ALA A 41 -12.41 -31.90 24.32
N TYR A 42 -11.30 -32.24 24.98
CA TYR A 42 -11.25 -32.45 26.42
C TYR A 42 -11.83 -31.24 27.16
N ASN A 43 -12.32 -31.43 28.39
CA ASN A 43 -12.89 -30.37 29.25
C ASN A 43 -11.90 -29.25 29.65
N SER A 44 -10.70 -29.16 29.07
CA SER A 44 -9.68 -28.17 29.41
C SER A 44 -9.88 -26.85 28.66
N LEU A 45 -9.58 -25.73 29.32
CA LEU A 45 -9.63 -24.40 28.73
C LEU A 45 -8.71 -24.28 27.50
N SER A 46 -7.52 -24.90 27.54
CA SER A 46 -6.57 -24.88 26.43
C SER A 46 -7.12 -25.53 25.16
N ALA A 47 -7.88 -26.64 25.29
CA ALA A 47 -8.50 -27.29 24.16
C ALA A 47 -9.58 -26.40 23.53
N LYS A 48 -10.44 -25.78 24.35
CA LYS A 48 -11.45 -24.84 23.86
C LYS A 48 -10.83 -23.64 23.15
N VAL A 49 -9.79 -23.04 23.74
CA VAL A 49 -9.05 -21.91 23.14
C VAL A 49 -8.48 -22.30 21.79
N PHE A 50 -7.88 -23.49 21.69
CA PHE A 50 -7.32 -24.01 20.46
C PHE A 50 -8.39 -24.20 19.36
N THR A 51 -9.51 -24.85 19.70
CA THR A 51 -10.62 -25.05 18.76
C THR A 51 -11.21 -23.73 18.27
N SER A 52 -11.50 -22.80 19.18
CA SER A 52 -12.00 -21.46 18.85
C SER A 52 -11.01 -20.68 17.99
N SER A 53 -9.70 -20.80 18.26
CA SER A 53 -8.66 -20.16 17.44
C SER A 53 -8.65 -20.68 16.00
N ILE A 54 -8.70 -22.00 15.80
CA ILE A 54 -8.73 -22.56 14.44
C ILE A 54 -9.99 -22.15 13.69
N TRP A 55 -11.17 -22.21 14.34
CA TRP A 55 -12.43 -21.88 13.70
C TRP A 55 -12.48 -20.40 13.25
N PHE A 56 -12.12 -19.48 14.14
CA PHE A 56 -12.02 -18.06 13.77
C PHE A 56 -10.92 -17.81 12.74
N GLY A 57 -9.80 -18.53 12.82
CA GLY A 57 -8.72 -18.44 11.84
C GLY A 57 -9.18 -18.78 10.42
N LEU A 58 -9.92 -19.87 10.25
CA LEU A 58 -10.43 -20.28 8.93
C LEU A 58 -11.43 -19.27 8.35
N ILE A 59 -12.31 -18.69 9.18
CA ILE A 59 -13.20 -17.61 8.76
C ILE A 59 -12.42 -16.35 8.39
N GLY A 60 -11.48 -15.94 9.25
CA GLY A 60 -10.62 -14.79 9.00
C GLY A 60 -9.82 -14.92 7.70
N ALA A 61 -9.28 -16.11 7.42
CA ALA A 61 -8.61 -16.43 6.16
C ALA A 61 -9.55 -16.29 4.96
N GLY A 62 -10.77 -16.85 5.04
CA GLY A 62 -11.78 -16.73 3.99
C GLY A 62 -12.13 -15.27 3.67
N ILE A 63 -12.40 -14.46 4.70
CA ILE A 63 -12.70 -13.04 4.55
C ILE A 63 -11.49 -12.29 3.96
N ALA A 64 -10.28 -12.51 4.46
CA ALA A 64 -9.07 -11.83 3.98
C ALA A 64 -8.80 -12.12 2.50
N ILE A 65 -8.87 -13.39 2.09
CA ILE A 65 -8.67 -13.81 0.69
C ILE A 65 -9.72 -13.16 -0.20
N ALA A 66 -10.98 -13.14 0.22
CA ALA A 66 -12.06 -12.56 -0.55
C ALA A 66 -11.92 -11.03 -0.70
N LEU A 67 -11.56 -10.30 0.35
CA LEU A 67 -11.35 -8.85 0.30
C LEU A 67 -10.12 -8.46 -0.54
N LEU A 68 -9.04 -9.25 -0.50
CA LEU A 68 -7.91 -9.06 -1.41
C LEU A 68 -8.28 -9.37 -2.86
N SER A 69 -9.09 -10.41 -3.09
CA SER A 69 -9.63 -10.73 -4.41
C SER A 69 -10.48 -9.57 -4.94
N ALA A 70 -11.33 -8.97 -4.09
CA ALA A 70 -12.10 -7.78 -4.43
C ALA A 70 -11.20 -6.60 -4.81
N SER A 71 -10.15 -6.32 -4.02
CA SER A 71 -9.18 -5.27 -4.28
C SER A 71 -8.46 -5.45 -5.63
N PHE A 72 -7.98 -6.67 -5.90
CA PHE A 72 -7.29 -6.97 -7.16
C PHE A 72 -8.23 -6.93 -8.35
N GLN A 73 -9.46 -7.45 -8.23
CA GLN A 73 -10.46 -7.35 -9.28
C GLN A 73 -10.81 -5.89 -9.58
N TYR A 74 -10.96 -5.06 -8.53
CA TYR A 74 -11.31 -3.65 -8.64
C TYR A 74 -10.23 -2.82 -9.38
N LEU A 75 -8.94 -3.05 -9.09
CA LEU A 75 -7.84 -2.26 -9.66
C LEU A 75 -7.20 -2.87 -10.91
N LYS A 76 -7.18 -4.21 -11.02
CA LYS A 76 -6.44 -4.93 -12.08
C LYS A 76 -7.34 -5.57 -13.13
N ARG A 77 -8.67 -5.45 -12.99
CA ARG A 77 -9.70 -5.98 -13.90
C ARG A 77 -9.62 -7.50 -14.14
N GLY A 78 -8.99 -8.24 -13.23
CA GLY A 78 -8.86 -9.69 -13.29
C GLY A 78 -8.78 -10.32 -11.90
N LEU A 79 -9.20 -11.59 -11.79
CA LEU A 79 -9.17 -12.35 -10.54
C LEU A 79 -7.76 -12.92 -10.32
N GLN A 80 -6.95 -12.23 -9.52
CA GLN A 80 -5.64 -12.74 -9.10
C GLN A 80 -5.78 -13.66 -7.87
N LEU A 81 -6.60 -14.71 -7.98
CA LEU A 81 -6.98 -15.55 -6.85
C LEU A 81 -5.76 -16.21 -6.17
N GLY A 82 -4.80 -16.71 -6.95
CA GLY A 82 -3.56 -17.29 -6.38
C GLY A 82 -2.75 -16.28 -5.56
N LYS A 83 -2.69 -15.02 -6.01
CA LYS A 83 -2.05 -13.94 -5.25
C LYS A 83 -2.85 -13.60 -3.99
N ALA A 84 -4.17 -13.53 -4.09
CA ALA A 84 -5.05 -13.24 -2.95
C ALA A 84 -4.98 -14.35 -1.88
N ILE A 85 -4.88 -15.61 -2.28
CA ILE A 85 -4.67 -16.73 -1.37
C ILE A 85 -3.33 -16.57 -0.66
N ARG A 86 -2.24 -16.45 -1.42
CA ARG A 86 -0.88 -16.31 -0.86
C ARG A 86 -0.77 -15.12 0.08
N ASP A 87 -1.35 -14.00 -0.30
CA ASP A 87 -1.22 -12.74 0.44
C ASP A 87 -2.25 -12.64 1.59
N GLY A 88 -3.37 -13.35 1.52
CA GLY A 88 -4.48 -13.24 2.48
C GLY A 88 -4.54 -14.34 3.53
N ILE A 89 -4.16 -15.57 3.19
CA ILE A 89 -4.42 -16.75 4.03
C ILE A 89 -3.84 -16.61 5.43
N TRP A 90 -2.56 -16.26 5.55
CA TRP A 90 -1.88 -16.15 6.84
C TRP A 90 -2.30 -14.93 7.63
N VAL A 91 -2.55 -13.82 6.95
CA VAL A 91 -3.01 -12.57 7.58
C VAL A 91 -4.38 -12.79 8.23
N GLY A 92 -5.31 -13.36 7.47
CA GLY A 92 -6.65 -13.64 7.95
C GLY A 92 -6.67 -14.74 9.00
N PHE A 93 -5.90 -15.83 8.79
CA PHE A 93 -5.83 -16.93 9.75
C PHE A 93 -5.28 -16.48 11.09
N LEU A 94 -4.16 -15.74 11.11
CA LEU A 94 -3.55 -15.30 12.35
C LEU A 94 -4.43 -14.29 13.08
N ALA A 95 -5.01 -13.32 12.37
CA ALA A 95 -5.94 -12.36 12.95
C ALA A 95 -7.16 -13.06 13.58
N GLY A 96 -7.76 -14.00 12.85
CA GLY A 96 -8.87 -14.81 13.34
C GLY A 96 -8.47 -15.67 14.54
N ALA A 97 -7.35 -16.39 14.47
CA ALA A 97 -6.91 -17.26 15.54
C ALA A 97 -6.64 -16.52 16.85
N ILE A 98 -5.96 -15.37 16.78
CA ILE A 98 -5.75 -14.51 17.95
C ILE A 98 -7.10 -14.03 18.50
N ALA A 99 -8.03 -13.60 17.64
CA ALA A 99 -9.35 -13.16 18.06
C ALA A 99 -10.16 -14.28 18.73
N GLY A 100 -10.12 -15.49 18.18
CA GLY A 100 -10.80 -16.67 18.71
C GLY A 100 -10.26 -17.07 20.09
N GLY A 101 -8.95 -17.02 20.29
CA GLY A 101 -8.34 -17.26 21.59
C GLY A 101 -8.71 -16.19 22.63
N ILE A 102 -8.71 -14.91 22.24
CA ILE A 102 -9.18 -13.81 23.10
C ILE A 102 -10.66 -14.01 23.46
N ALA A 103 -11.50 -14.34 22.48
CA ALA A 103 -12.93 -14.54 22.69
C ALA A 103 -13.19 -15.69 23.67
N GLU A 104 -12.53 -16.84 23.49
CA GLU A 104 -12.70 -18.00 24.38
C GLU A 104 -12.25 -17.69 25.81
N TYR A 105 -11.13 -16.98 25.96
CA TYR A 105 -10.65 -16.55 27.27
C TYR A 105 -11.66 -15.63 27.97
N LEU A 106 -12.21 -14.65 27.24
CA LEU A 106 -13.24 -13.75 27.76
C LEU A 106 -14.51 -14.53 28.14
N TYR A 107 -15.02 -15.39 27.27
CA TYR A 107 -16.22 -16.20 27.56
C TYR A 107 -16.03 -17.10 28.78
N SER A 108 -14.83 -17.65 28.98
CA SER A 108 -14.52 -18.47 30.15
C SER A 108 -14.40 -17.67 31.45
N SER A 109 -14.05 -16.39 31.37
CA SER A 109 -13.80 -15.54 32.54
C SER A 109 -15.06 -14.82 33.04
N ILE A 110 -15.87 -14.31 32.13
CA ILE A 110 -17.05 -13.47 32.44
C ILE A 110 -18.38 -14.11 31.99
N GLY A 111 -18.33 -15.24 31.28
CA GLY A 111 -19.51 -15.92 30.75
C GLY A 111 -19.89 -15.45 29.33
N PRO A 112 -20.43 -16.35 28.48
CA PRO A 112 -20.84 -16.00 27.13
C PRO A 112 -22.14 -15.19 27.15
N THR A 113 -22.07 -13.93 26.73
CA THR A 113 -23.25 -13.08 26.52
C THR A 113 -23.27 -12.55 25.08
N GLU A 114 -24.45 -12.22 24.56
CA GLU A 114 -24.57 -11.67 23.20
C GLU A 114 -23.87 -10.31 23.06
N PHE A 115 -23.89 -9.50 24.12
CA PHE A 115 -23.15 -8.24 24.15
C PHE A 115 -21.64 -8.47 24.05
N LEU A 116 -21.10 -9.42 24.82
CA LEU A 116 -19.68 -9.78 24.76
C LEU A 116 -19.32 -10.37 23.39
N ARG A 117 -20.22 -11.14 22.77
CA ARG A 117 -20.03 -11.69 21.41
C ARG A 117 -19.84 -10.58 20.37
N ILE A 118 -20.64 -9.51 20.44
CA ILE A 118 -20.49 -8.35 19.56
C ILE A 118 -19.13 -7.68 19.75
N ILE A 119 -18.67 -7.54 21.00
CA ILE A 119 -17.35 -6.98 21.31
C ILE A 119 -16.24 -7.87 20.74
N CYS A 120 -16.32 -9.19 20.92
CA CYS A 120 -15.34 -10.14 20.38
C CYS A 120 -15.26 -10.07 18.85
N TRP A 121 -16.38 -9.93 18.14
CA TRP A 121 -16.38 -9.69 16.70
C TRP A 121 -15.80 -8.33 16.31
N GLY A 122 -16.00 -7.30 17.13
CA GLY A 122 -15.30 -6.01 17.00
C GLY A 122 -13.77 -6.17 17.07
N ILE A 123 -13.27 -6.93 18.06
CA ILE A 123 -11.84 -7.23 18.22
C ILE A 123 -11.31 -8.02 17.01
N ALA A 124 -12.05 -9.05 16.56
CA ALA A 124 -11.71 -9.80 15.36
C ALA A 124 -11.62 -8.89 14.13
N GLY A 125 -12.57 -7.97 14.00
CA GLY A 125 -12.58 -6.94 12.97
C GLY A 125 -11.34 -6.05 13.01
N VAL A 126 -10.95 -5.53 14.19
CA VAL A 126 -9.73 -4.72 14.37
C VAL A 126 -8.49 -5.46 13.89
N LEU A 127 -8.30 -6.71 14.35
CA LEU A 127 -7.13 -7.51 14.02
C LEU A 127 -7.08 -7.82 12.51
N LEU A 128 -8.22 -8.17 11.92
CA LEU A 128 -8.32 -8.45 10.49
C LEU A 128 -8.07 -7.19 9.65
N GLY A 129 -8.67 -6.06 10.04
CA GLY A 129 -8.49 -4.77 9.39
C GLY A 129 -7.05 -4.26 9.45
N LEU A 130 -6.38 -4.44 10.60
CA LEU A 130 -4.95 -4.18 10.74
C LEU A 130 -4.13 -5.06 9.79
N GLY A 131 -4.38 -6.37 9.79
CA GLY A 131 -3.69 -7.31 8.91
C GLY A 131 -3.83 -6.94 7.42
N LEU A 132 -5.05 -6.62 6.99
CA LEU A 132 -5.34 -6.22 5.61
C LEU A 132 -4.70 -4.87 5.23
N SER A 133 -4.46 -3.98 6.19
CA SER A 133 -3.83 -2.68 5.93
C SER A 133 -2.40 -2.78 5.40
N PHE A 134 -1.70 -3.89 5.65
CA PHE A 134 -0.38 -4.17 5.08
C PHE A 134 -0.41 -4.77 3.68
N ARG A 135 -1.61 -5.12 3.18
CA ARG A 135 -1.80 -5.82 1.89
C ARG A 135 -2.62 -5.00 0.90
N ILE A 136 -3.51 -4.14 1.39
CA ILE A 136 -4.30 -3.22 0.59
C ILE A 136 -3.52 -1.90 0.45
N PRO A 137 -3.14 -1.49 -0.77
CA PRO A 137 -2.33 -0.30 -0.98
C PRO A 137 -2.95 0.95 -0.35
N ASN A 138 -2.16 1.66 0.45
CA ASN A 138 -2.51 2.94 1.06
C ASN A 138 -3.83 2.94 1.86
N LEU A 139 -4.29 1.79 2.37
CA LEU A 139 -5.44 1.73 3.28
C LEU A 139 -5.12 2.49 4.57
N GLY A 140 -3.93 2.30 5.12
CA GLY A 140 -3.49 2.87 6.39
C GLY A 140 -4.00 2.07 7.59
N GLN A 141 -3.13 1.84 8.58
CA GLN A 141 -3.41 0.96 9.72
C GLN A 141 -4.62 1.42 10.54
N ILE A 142 -4.67 2.71 10.89
CA ILE A 142 -5.76 3.28 11.70
C ILE A 142 -7.10 3.15 10.98
N ARG A 143 -7.13 3.42 9.68
CA ARG A 143 -8.34 3.29 8.85
C ARG A 143 -8.74 1.82 8.70
N GLY A 144 -7.79 0.92 8.50
CA GLY A 144 -8.02 -0.52 8.48
C GLY A 144 -8.62 -1.03 9.78
N MET A 145 -8.02 -0.68 10.93
CA MET A 145 -8.51 -1.01 12.26
C MET A 145 -9.90 -0.43 12.53
N GLY A 146 -10.14 0.84 12.18
CA GLY A 146 -11.44 1.49 12.36
C GLY A 146 -12.53 0.87 11.48
N GLY A 147 -12.21 0.61 10.20
CA GLY A 147 -13.05 -0.14 9.25
C GLY A 147 -13.43 -1.52 9.78
N GLY A 148 -12.41 -2.25 10.24
CA GLY A 148 -12.54 -3.56 10.85
C GLY A 148 -13.41 -3.54 12.11
N LEU A 149 -13.16 -2.63 13.06
CA LEU A 149 -13.92 -2.50 14.30
C LEU A 149 -15.41 -2.24 14.03
N ALA A 150 -15.70 -1.22 13.22
CA ALA A 150 -17.06 -0.83 12.91
C ALA A 150 -17.79 -1.96 12.17
N GLY A 151 -17.12 -2.59 11.19
CA GLY A 151 -17.67 -3.73 10.47
C GLY A 151 -17.87 -4.97 11.36
N GLY A 152 -16.95 -5.23 12.29
CA GLY A 152 -17.02 -6.34 13.24
C GLY A 152 -18.15 -6.18 14.26
N ILE A 153 -18.36 -4.97 14.79
CA ILE A 153 -19.48 -4.68 15.70
C ILE A 153 -20.82 -4.80 14.97
N LEU A 154 -20.95 -4.15 13.80
CA LEU A 154 -22.19 -4.21 13.00
C LEU A 154 -22.49 -5.64 12.55
N GLY A 155 -21.47 -6.33 12.03
CA GLY A 155 -21.57 -7.72 11.60
C GLY A 155 -21.84 -8.67 12.75
N GLY A 156 -21.24 -8.46 13.91
CA GLY A 156 -21.51 -9.21 15.14
C GLY A 156 -22.94 -9.04 15.62
N GLY A 157 -23.48 -7.82 15.59
CA GLY A 157 -24.89 -7.58 15.91
C GLY A 157 -25.83 -8.29 14.93
N LEU A 158 -25.52 -8.25 13.63
CA LEU A 158 -26.28 -8.97 12.61
C LEU A 158 -26.14 -10.50 12.76
N PHE A 159 -24.97 -11.00 13.14
CA PHE A 159 -24.75 -12.41 13.48
C PHE A 159 -25.69 -12.86 14.58
N VAL A 160 -25.78 -12.10 15.68
CA VAL A 160 -26.68 -12.41 16.80
C VAL A 160 -28.14 -12.42 16.34
N LEU A 161 -28.55 -11.43 15.56
CA LEU A 161 -29.91 -11.36 15.02
C LEU A 161 -30.22 -12.57 14.11
N LEU A 162 -29.31 -12.91 13.20
CA LEU A 162 -29.45 -14.05 12.30
C LEU A 162 -29.47 -15.38 13.05
N ALA A 163 -28.73 -15.49 14.16
CA ALA A 163 -28.79 -16.67 15.01
C ALA A 163 -30.17 -16.88 15.62
N VAL A 164 -30.86 -15.81 16.03
CA VAL A 164 -32.25 -15.87 16.53
C VAL A 164 -33.23 -16.28 15.43
N VAL A 165 -33.07 -15.71 14.22
CA VAL A 165 -33.98 -15.98 13.09
C VAL A 165 -33.78 -17.37 12.48
N SER A 166 -32.56 -17.92 12.54
CA SER A 166 -32.23 -19.24 11.96
C SER A 166 -32.80 -20.43 12.75
N GLY A 167 -33.53 -20.18 13.84
CA GLY A 167 -34.23 -21.20 14.62
C GLY A 167 -33.25 -22.25 15.17
N SER A 168 -33.53 -23.53 14.91
CA SER A 168 -32.76 -24.66 15.44
C SER A 168 -31.53 -25.07 14.62
N SER A 169 -31.23 -24.40 13.51
CA SER A 169 -30.07 -24.75 12.66
C SER A 169 -28.84 -23.93 13.05
N GLU A 170 -28.00 -24.46 13.95
CA GLU A 170 -26.75 -23.83 14.35
C GLU A 170 -25.79 -23.58 13.18
N THR A 171 -25.68 -24.55 12.27
CA THR A 171 -24.81 -24.44 11.10
C THR A 171 -25.28 -23.33 10.15
N ALA A 172 -26.60 -23.20 9.91
CA ALA A 172 -27.13 -22.10 9.10
C ALA A 172 -26.89 -20.74 9.76
N ALA A 173 -27.10 -20.65 11.09
CA ALA A 173 -26.80 -19.44 11.86
C ALA A 173 -25.33 -19.02 11.74
N ARG A 174 -24.39 -19.96 11.90
CA ARG A 174 -22.94 -19.69 11.76
C ARG A 174 -22.56 -19.28 10.34
N LEU A 175 -23.14 -19.92 9.33
CA LEU A 175 -22.85 -19.60 7.93
C LEU A 175 -23.37 -18.21 7.55
N LEU A 176 -24.65 -17.93 7.81
CA LEU A 176 -25.28 -16.64 7.53
C LEU A 176 -24.64 -15.53 8.37
N GLY A 177 -24.35 -15.81 9.64
CA GLY A 177 -23.68 -14.87 10.52
C GLY A 177 -22.25 -14.56 10.06
N SER A 178 -21.46 -15.55 9.65
CA SER A 178 -20.10 -15.33 9.15
C SER A 178 -20.12 -14.55 7.83
N ALA A 179 -21.09 -14.82 6.96
CA ALA A 179 -21.33 -14.03 5.77
C ALA A 179 -21.70 -12.58 6.11
N ALA A 180 -22.57 -12.36 7.09
CA ALA A 180 -22.91 -11.02 7.57
C ALA A 180 -21.70 -10.26 8.13
N ILE A 181 -20.82 -10.93 8.87
CA ILE A 181 -19.59 -10.33 9.40
C ILE A 181 -18.65 -9.94 8.25
N GLY A 182 -18.40 -10.85 7.33
CA GLY A 182 -17.56 -10.57 6.16
C GLY A 182 -18.13 -9.41 5.32
N PHE A 183 -19.46 -9.37 5.15
CA PHE A 183 -20.17 -8.28 4.48
C PHE A 183 -19.92 -6.94 5.16
N CYS A 184 -20.17 -6.84 6.46
CA CYS A 184 -20.03 -5.61 7.23
C CYS A 184 -18.58 -5.14 7.31
N ILE A 185 -17.60 -6.05 7.48
CA ILE A 185 -16.18 -5.71 7.47
C ILE A 185 -15.76 -5.18 6.10
N GLY A 186 -16.13 -5.87 5.01
CA GLY A 186 -15.81 -5.41 3.66
C GLY A 186 -16.39 -4.03 3.36
N LEU A 187 -17.67 -3.84 3.69
CA LEU A 187 -18.37 -2.56 3.51
C LEU A 187 -17.68 -1.44 4.30
N MET A 188 -17.43 -1.65 5.59
CA MET A 188 -16.91 -0.61 6.48
C MET A 188 -15.45 -0.27 6.20
N ILE A 189 -14.61 -1.23 5.79
CA ILE A 189 -13.23 -0.95 5.34
C ILE A 189 -13.25 0.01 4.15
N ALA A 190 -14.10 -0.25 3.15
CA ALA A 190 -14.17 0.60 1.97
C ALA A 190 -14.78 1.98 2.25
N ILE A 191 -15.81 2.05 3.12
CA ILE A 191 -16.41 3.33 3.53
C ILE A 191 -15.39 4.17 4.31
N ILE A 192 -14.69 3.60 5.29
CA ILE A 192 -13.71 4.34 6.09
C ILE A 192 -12.52 4.78 5.25
N GLU A 193 -12.02 3.92 4.35
CA GLU A 193 -10.99 4.32 3.40
C GLU A 193 -11.44 5.48 2.51
N THR A 194 -12.67 5.46 2.00
CA THR A 194 -13.21 6.54 1.17
C THR A 194 -13.47 7.82 1.96
N ALA A 195 -13.98 7.70 3.19
CA ALA A 195 -14.38 8.83 4.01
C ALA A 195 -13.18 9.61 4.55
N PHE A 196 -12.08 8.91 4.85
CA PHE A 196 -10.93 9.50 5.52
C PHE A 196 -9.67 9.59 4.66
N ARG A 197 -9.71 9.24 3.37
CA ARG A 197 -8.59 9.49 2.45
C ARG A 197 -8.41 10.97 2.16
N GLU A 198 -7.16 11.40 2.10
CA GLU A 198 -6.79 12.79 1.84
C GLU A 198 -6.51 13.03 0.37
N VAL A 199 -5.71 12.16 -0.25
CA VAL A 199 -5.32 12.21 -1.66
C VAL A 199 -5.60 10.87 -2.30
N TRP A 200 -6.14 10.87 -3.51
CA TRP A 200 -6.40 9.66 -4.28
C TRP A 200 -6.28 9.92 -5.78
N LEU A 201 -6.10 8.85 -6.54
CA LEU A 201 -6.24 8.88 -8.00
C LEU A 201 -7.64 8.43 -8.39
N GLU A 202 -8.28 9.18 -9.26
CA GLU A 202 -9.46 8.75 -10.00
C GLU A 202 -9.03 8.25 -11.38
N ILE A 203 -9.24 6.96 -11.63
CA ILE A 203 -8.93 6.29 -12.89
C ILE A 203 -10.21 6.19 -13.71
N ARG A 204 -10.32 6.97 -14.77
CA ARG A 204 -11.46 7.00 -15.67
C ARG A 204 -11.15 6.12 -16.88
N TYR A 205 -11.79 4.96 -16.94
CA TYR A 205 -11.71 4.05 -18.09
C TYR A 205 -12.66 4.48 -19.21
N ASN A 206 -13.86 4.94 -18.83
CA ASN A 206 -14.93 5.35 -19.72
C ASN A 206 -15.78 6.44 -19.02
N PRO A 207 -16.65 7.18 -19.72
CA PRO A 207 -17.55 8.14 -19.07
C PRO A 207 -18.46 7.54 -17.98
N LYS A 208 -18.67 6.22 -18.00
CA LYS A 208 -19.51 5.48 -17.03
C LYS A 208 -18.71 4.59 -16.07
N GLU A 209 -17.41 4.41 -16.28
CA GLU A 209 -16.59 3.52 -15.48
C GLU A 209 -15.36 4.26 -14.95
N SER A 210 -15.38 4.55 -13.65
CA SER A 210 -14.21 5.05 -12.92
C SER A 210 -13.90 4.19 -11.69
N ARG A 211 -12.63 4.21 -11.29
CA ARG A 211 -12.10 3.54 -10.10
C ARG A 211 -11.30 4.54 -9.29
N THR A 212 -11.20 4.32 -7.99
CA THR A 212 -10.41 5.19 -7.11
C THR A 212 -9.40 4.39 -6.30
N VAL A 213 -8.20 4.94 -6.16
CA VAL A 213 -7.14 4.35 -5.33
C VAL A 213 -6.49 5.43 -4.48
N SER A 214 -6.45 5.21 -3.17
CA SER A 214 -5.81 6.15 -2.24
C SER A 214 -4.31 6.25 -2.50
N LEU A 215 -3.78 7.47 -2.35
CA LEU A 215 -2.36 7.75 -2.41
C LEU A 215 -1.79 7.88 -0.98
N GLY A 216 -0.56 7.44 -0.83
CA GLY A 216 0.17 7.43 0.43
C GLY A 216 1.66 7.17 0.16
N SER A 217 2.36 6.72 1.20
CA SER A 217 3.79 6.41 1.11
C SER A 217 4.07 5.17 0.26
N GLU A 218 3.11 4.29 0.04
CA GLU A 218 3.30 3.18 -0.90
C GLU A 218 3.01 3.63 -2.33
N PRO A 219 3.94 3.40 -3.27
CA PRO A 219 3.78 3.84 -4.64
C PRO A 219 2.64 3.11 -5.35
N VAL A 220 1.77 3.87 -6.01
CA VAL A 220 0.70 3.36 -6.88
C VAL A 220 1.19 3.39 -8.32
N SER A 221 1.50 2.23 -8.87
CA SER A 221 1.94 2.07 -10.26
C SER A 221 0.79 1.82 -11.21
N ILE A 222 0.86 2.40 -12.40
CA ILE A 222 -0.13 2.27 -13.47
C ILE A 222 0.58 1.73 -14.71
N GLY A 223 0.05 0.68 -15.32
CA GLY A 223 0.68 0.07 -16.49
C GLY A 223 -0.07 -1.11 -17.09
N GLY A 224 0.51 -1.65 -18.16
CA GLY A 224 -0.06 -2.73 -18.97
C GLY A 224 0.20 -4.15 -18.45
N ASP A 225 1.04 -4.34 -17.44
CA ASP A 225 1.27 -5.66 -16.84
C ASP A 225 0.65 -5.74 -15.43
N PRO A 226 -0.48 -6.47 -15.26
CA PRO A 226 -1.19 -6.56 -13.99
C PRO A 226 -0.41 -7.30 -12.89
N ASN A 227 0.71 -7.98 -13.18
CA ASN A 227 1.51 -8.63 -12.16
C ASN A 227 2.42 -7.65 -11.40
N ILE A 228 2.87 -6.58 -12.09
CA ILE A 228 3.81 -5.60 -11.55
C ILE A 228 3.19 -4.21 -11.34
N CYS A 229 2.06 -3.90 -11.97
CA CYS A 229 1.33 -2.65 -11.74
C CYS A 229 0.25 -2.79 -10.65
N THR A 230 -0.08 -1.68 -10.00
CA THR A 230 -1.19 -1.58 -9.05
C THR A 230 -2.52 -1.41 -9.80
N VAL A 231 -2.55 -0.52 -10.80
CA VAL A 231 -3.71 -0.24 -11.66
C VAL A 231 -3.43 -0.68 -13.08
N TYR A 232 -4.31 -1.53 -13.62
CA TYR A 232 -4.19 -2.01 -14.99
C TYR A 232 -4.68 -0.98 -15.99
N ALA A 233 -3.83 -0.67 -16.97
CA ALA A 233 -4.09 0.21 -18.10
C ALA A 233 -3.86 -0.56 -19.41
N ARG A 234 -4.91 -0.70 -20.23
CA ARG A 234 -4.80 -1.43 -21.50
C ARG A 234 -3.92 -0.65 -22.48
N ASN A 235 -3.08 -1.35 -23.23
CA ASN A 235 -2.17 -0.78 -24.24
C ASN A 235 -1.19 0.27 -23.67
N ALA A 236 -0.67 0.02 -22.47
CA ALA A 236 0.34 0.85 -21.83
C ALA A 236 1.66 0.06 -21.62
N PRO A 237 2.80 0.74 -21.43
CA PRO A 237 4.03 0.11 -20.96
C PRO A 237 3.79 -0.74 -19.68
N PRO A 238 4.60 -1.79 -19.41
CA PRO A 238 4.39 -2.68 -18.26
C PRO A 238 4.20 -1.93 -16.94
N VAL A 239 5.00 -0.88 -16.73
CA VAL A 239 4.71 0.23 -15.82
C VAL A 239 4.93 1.52 -16.59
N ALA A 240 3.91 2.36 -16.67
CA ALA A 240 3.95 3.65 -17.35
C ALA A 240 4.21 4.79 -16.37
N LEU A 241 3.37 4.89 -15.33
CA LEU A 241 3.46 5.94 -14.32
C LEU A 241 3.50 5.33 -12.92
N ARG A 242 4.10 6.06 -11.99
CA ARG A 242 4.07 5.74 -10.56
C ARG A 242 3.79 7.00 -9.77
N TYR A 243 2.72 6.96 -8.97
CA TYR A 243 2.32 8.05 -8.08
C TYR A 243 2.64 7.70 -6.63
N GLN A 244 3.15 8.66 -5.89
CA GLN A 244 3.44 8.50 -4.46
C GLN A 244 3.20 9.82 -3.73
N LEU A 245 2.69 9.74 -2.50
CA LEU A 245 2.57 10.89 -1.62
C LEU A 245 3.73 10.87 -0.62
N THR A 246 4.65 11.83 -0.76
CA THR A 246 5.84 11.95 0.07
C THR A 246 5.91 13.37 0.63
N GLN A 247 5.97 13.51 1.96
CA GLN A 247 6.07 14.81 2.63
C GLN A 247 5.00 15.84 2.18
N GLY A 248 3.77 15.38 1.92
CA GLY A 248 2.66 16.23 1.48
C GLY A 248 2.71 16.63 -0.01
N GLN A 249 3.73 16.21 -0.75
CA GLN A 249 3.83 16.39 -2.20
C GLN A 249 3.45 15.11 -2.93
N ILE A 250 2.70 15.26 -4.03
CA ILE A 250 2.33 14.14 -4.89
C ILE A 250 3.38 14.08 -6.00
N LEU A 251 4.17 13.03 -6.00
CA LEU A 251 5.19 12.79 -7.02
C LEU A 251 4.62 11.85 -8.08
N CYS A 252 4.84 12.19 -9.35
CA CYS A 252 4.57 11.34 -10.50
C CYS A 252 5.89 11.03 -11.22
N GLU A 253 6.27 9.77 -11.21
CA GLU A 253 7.39 9.24 -11.97
C GLU A 253 6.87 8.66 -13.30
N ASP A 254 7.35 9.21 -14.42
CA ASP A 254 7.20 8.63 -15.76
C ASP A 254 8.33 7.62 -15.96
N ILE A 255 7.97 6.34 -15.93
CA ILE A 255 8.93 5.22 -15.94
C ILE A 255 9.62 5.09 -17.31
N PRO A 256 8.90 5.13 -18.46
CA PRO A 256 9.54 5.16 -19.77
C PRO A 256 10.48 6.36 -19.99
N ALA A 257 10.09 7.55 -19.54
CA ALA A 257 10.88 8.76 -19.72
C ALA A 257 12.00 8.93 -18.67
N GLY A 258 11.92 8.21 -17.55
CA GLY A 258 12.85 8.33 -16.42
C GLY A 258 12.78 9.70 -15.74
N THR A 259 11.63 10.37 -15.80
CA THR A 259 11.44 11.71 -15.21
C THR A 259 10.49 11.65 -14.03
N THR A 260 10.76 12.44 -13.00
CA THR A 260 9.85 12.61 -11.86
C THR A 260 9.46 14.07 -11.74
N HIS A 261 8.17 14.34 -11.62
CA HIS A 261 7.65 15.68 -11.43
C HIS A 261 6.57 15.69 -10.35
N THR A 262 6.38 16.85 -9.72
CA THR A 262 5.32 17.05 -8.74
C THR A 262 4.02 17.35 -9.48
N VAL A 263 2.94 16.69 -9.05
CA VAL A 263 1.59 16.89 -9.56
C VAL A 263 0.70 17.46 -8.48
N ARG A 264 -0.32 18.22 -8.87
CA ARG A 264 -1.28 18.88 -7.99
C ARG A 264 -2.66 18.24 -8.11
N PRO A 265 -3.52 18.35 -7.07
CA PRO A 265 -4.92 17.99 -7.20
C PRO A 265 -5.58 18.75 -8.36
N GLY A 266 -6.28 18.03 -9.23
CA GLY A 266 -6.85 18.55 -10.48
C GLY A 266 -6.02 18.20 -11.72
N ASP A 267 -4.73 17.88 -11.57
CA ASP A 267 -3.90 17.46 -12.69
C ASP A 267 -4.46 16.17 -13.30
N GLN A 268 -4.44 16.13 -14.64
CA GLN A 268 -4.91 15.00 -15.42
C GLN A 268 -3.81 14.51 -16.35
N GLN A 269 -3.62 13.19 -16.39
CA GLN A 269 -2.68 12.54 -17.30
C GLN A 269 -3.32 11.36 -18.01
N MET A 270 -2.89 11.12 -19.24
CA MET A 270 -3.35 9.98 -20.05
C MET A 270 -2.32 8.87 -20.02
N VAL A 271 -2.78 7.63 -19.83
CA VAL A 271 -1.95 6.42 -20.00
C VAL A 271 -2.72 5.46 -20.91
N GLY A 272 -2.27 5.30 -22.15
CA GLY A 272 -3.04 4.58 -23.16
C GLY A 272 -4.41 5.24 -23.36
N ALA A 273 -5.49 4.49 -23.12
CA ALA A 273 -6.86 4.97 -23.27
C ALA A 273 -7.53 5.44 -21.96
N ILE A 274 -6.80 5.40 -20.82
CA ILE A 274 -7.36 5.78 -19.52
C ILE A 274 -6.90 7.19 -19.11
N ALA A 275 -7.81 7.94 -18.49
CA ALA A 275 -7.49 9.23 -17.88
C ALA A 275 -7.28 9.04 -16.38
N ILE A 276 -6.20 9.60 -15.86
CA ILE A 276 -5.85 9.58 -14.44
C ILE A 276 -6.00 11.01 -13.95
N VAL A 277 -6.84 11.21 -12.94
CA VAL A 277 -7.05 12.51 -12.30
C VAL A 277 -6.55 12.44 -10.87
N VAL A 278 -5.68 13.36 -10.50
CA VAL A 278 -5.22 13.50 -9.12
C VAL A 278 -6.28 14.26 -8.35
N CYS A 279 -6.71 13.73 -7.20
CA CYS A 279 -7.75 14.34 -6.40
C CYS A 279 -7.31 14.47 -4.95
N ALA A 280 -7.79 15.52 -4.27
CA ALA A 280 -7.59 15.72 -2.85
C ALA A 280 -8.89 16.13 -2.16
N ALA A 281 -9.00 15.88 -0.86
CA ALA A 281 -10.13 16.30 -0.06
C ALA A 281 -10.09 17.84 0.08
N ALA A 282 -11.23 18.50 -0.04
CA ALA A 282 -11.33 19.96 0.02
C ALA A 282 -10.78 20.58 1.33
N ALA A 283 -10.59 19.76 2.38
CA ALA A 283 -10.12 20.16 3.69
C ALA A 283 -8.61 19.94 3.91
N SER A 284 -7.80 19.76 2.87
CA SER A 284 -6.32 19.72 2.98
C SER A 284 -5.72 21.11 2.70
N PRO A 285 -5.61 22.00 3.71
CA PRO A 285 -5.19 23.39 3.53
C PRO A 285 -3.75 23.55 2.98
N GLN A 286 -2.90 22.52 3.09
CA GLN A 286 -1.54 22.53 2.55
C GLN A 286 -1.46 22.23 1.03
N LEU A 287 -2.53 21.70 0.42
CA LEU A 287 -2.58 21.36 -1.02
C LEU A 287 -3.49 22.30 -1.83
N ALA A 288 -4.25 23.16 -1.16
CA ALA A 288 -5.28 24.02 -1.76
C ALA A 288 -4.75 25.39 -2.27
N SER A 289 -3.49 25.76 -2.01
CA SER A 289 -2.95 27.04 -2.47
C SER A 289 -2.49 27.00 -3.93
N SER A 290 -3.45 26.83 -4.85
CA SER A 290 -3.48 27.43 -6.19
C SER A 290 -4.64 26.84 -7.01
N SER A 291 -5.89 27.19 -6.69
CA SER A 291 -6.99 26.99 -7.64
C SER A 291 -7.00 28.13 -8.67
N PRO A 292 -7.23 27.84 -9.97
CA PRO A 292 -7.32 28.86 -11.00
C PRO A 292 -8.77 29.36 -11.11
N ASP A 293 -8.98 30.67 -10.98
CA ASP A 293 -10.16 31.31 -11.57
C ASP A 293 -9.78 32.64 -12.24
N LEU A 294 -10.47 32.87 -13.35
CA LEU A 294 -10.17 33.75 -14.47
C LEU A 294 -9.81 35.21 -14.12
N ALA A 295 -8.71 35.74 -14.65
CA ALA A 295 -8.73 36.71 -15.76
C ALA A 295 -7.35 37.37 -16.03
N SER A 296 -7.08 37.57 -17.32
CA SER A 296 -6.24 38.61 -17.94
C SER A 296 -4.70 38.59 -17.80
N GLN A 297 -4.09 38.22 -18.94
CA GLN A 297 -3.02 38.93 -19.65
C GLN A 297 -1.55 38.86 -19.12
N TYR A 298 -0.68 38.47 -20.06
CA TYR A 298 0.80 38.55 -20.12
C TYR A 298 1.60 37.30 -19.67
N PRO A 299 2.78 37.05 -20.32
CA PRO A 299 3.01 35.86 -21.12
C PRO A 299 3.77 34.74 -20.39
N SER A 300 3.75 33.56 -21.01
CA SER A 300 4.65 32.41 -20.84
C SER A 300 5.83 32.65 -19.89
N GLN A 301 5.64 32.37 -18.61
CA GLN A 301 6.76 32.13 -17.71
C GLN A 301 7.15 30.67 -17.84
N THR A 302 8.11 30.43 -18.72
CA THR A 302 9.04 29.31 -18.64
C THR A 302 9.55 29.23 -17.21
N VAL A 303 9.03 28.31 -16.40
CA VAL A 303 9.63 28.00 -15.10
C VAL A 303 10.98 27.39 -15.41
N LEU A 304 12.03 28.17 -15.15
CA LEU A 304 13.41 27.70 -15.12
C LEU A 304 13.46 26.39 -14.34
N GLN A 305 13.92 25.34 -15.02
CA GLN A 305 14.51 24.15 -14.40
C GLN A 305 15.34 24.61 -13.19
N SER A 306 15.26 23.91 -12.05
CA SER A 306 16.20 24.18 -10.96
C SER A 306 17.62 23.85 -11.45
N GLN A 307 18.32 24.84 -12.00
CA GLN A 307 19.59 24.72 -12.74
C GLN A 307 20.79 24.26 -11.89
N ASN A 308 20.57 23.71 -10.69
CA ASN A 308 21.63 23.39 -9.74
C ASN A 308 21.58 21.98 -9.14
N GLN A 309 20.69 21.08 -9.59
CA GLN A 309 20.61 19.74 -9.02
C GLN A 309 21.54 18.76 -9.75
N PHE A 310 22.48 18.14 -9.03
CA PHE A 310 23.36 17.14 -9.61
C PHE A 310 22.67 15.78 -9.73
N SER A 311 22.99 15.03 -10.77
CA SER A 311 22.59 13.62 -10.93
C SER A 311 23.77 12.76 -11.37
N LEU A 312 23.82 11.51 -10.94
CA LEU A 312 24.76 10.49 -11.40
C LEU A 312 24.07 9.63 -12.45
N ARG A 313 24.50 9.75 -13.71
CA ARG A 313 24.02 8.91 -14.80
C ARG A 313 24.91 7.67 -14.91
N LEU A 314 24.35 6.50 -14.61
CA LEU A 314 24.99 5.17 -14.74
C LEU A 314 24.27 4.38 -15.84
N ASN A 315 24.88 4.27 -17.03
CA ASN A 315 24.27 3.61 -18.19
C ASN A 315 22.83 4.11 -18.48
N ARG A 316 21.80 3.30 -18.19
CA ARG A 316 20.36 3.62 -18.36
C ARG A 316 19.66 4.11 -17.08
N ARG A 317 20.40 4.30 -15.99
CA ARG A 317 19.87 4.78 -14.69
C ARG A 317 20.39 6.19 -14.43
N VAL A 318 19.53 7.04 -13.89
CA VAL A 318 19.89 8.38 -13.42
C VAL A 318 19.53 8.45 -11.95
N ILE A 319 20.51 8.75 -11.10
CA ILE A 319 20.34 8.84 -9.65
C ILE A 319 20.53 10.29 -9.24
N THR A 320 19.51 10.90 -8.62
CA THR A 320 19.62 12.27 -8.13
C THR A 320 20.59 12.34 -6.96
N LEU A 321 21.50 13.32 -6.97
CA LEU A 321 22.52 13.53 -5.94
C LEU A 321 22.18 14.79 -5.13
N THR A 322 21.35 14.64 -4.09
CA THR A 322 21.11 15.67 -3.06
C THR A 322 21.91 15.36 -1.80
N ASP A 323 22.02 16.32 -0.89
CA ASP A 323 22.58 16.07 0.43
C ASP A 323 21.91 14.86 1.12
N GLY A 324 22.71 14.01 1.74
CA GLY A 324 22.26 12.77 2.38
C GLY A 324 21.90 11.62 1.43
N THR A 325 22.07 11.78 0.11
CA THR A 325 21.85 10.66 -0.84
C THR A 325 22.84 9.53 -0.53
N ARG A 326 22.34 8.32 -0.32
CA ARG A 326 23.12 7.12 -0.01
C ARG A 326 22.90 6.07 -1.08
N LEU A 327 23.98 5.56 -1.65
CA LEU A 327 23.97 4.61 -2.75
C LEU A 327 24.39 3.23 -2.26
N SER A 328 23.64 2.22 -2.67
CA SER A 328 23.83 0.81 -2.32
C SER A 328 24.52 0.00 -3.44
N PRO A 329 25.00 -1.23 -3.17
CA PRO A 329 25.53 -2.12 -4.21
C PRO A 329 24.54 -2.43 -5.34
N GLN A 330 23.22 -2.29 -5.11
CA GLN A 330 22.20 -2.49 -6.15
C GLN A 330 22.16 -1.33 -7.16
N GLU A 331 22.53 -0.13 -6.72
CA GLU A 331 22.56 1.10 -7.53
C GLU A 331 23.89 1.25 -8.27
N ILE A 332 25.00 0.88 -7.63
CA ILE A 332 26.34 0.83 -8.24
C ILE A 332 26.87 -0.62 -8.17
N PRO A 333 26.51 -1.47 -9.15
CA PRO A 333 26.90 -2.89 -9.14
C PRO A 333 28.42 -3.07 -9.15
N GLY A 334 28.90 -4.00 -8.32
CA GLY A 334 30.31 -4.39 -8.22
C GLY A 334 31.14 -3.59 -7.20
N LEU A 335 30.50 -2.70 -6.44
CA LEU A 335 31.06 -2.14 -5.21
C LEU A 335 30.58 -2.95 -3.99
N GLU A 336 31.47 -3.11 -3.03
CA GLU A 336 31.18 -3.71 -1.72
C GLU A 336 31.29 -2.63 -0.64
N PRO A 337 30.33 -2.55 0.29
CA PRO A 337 30.31 -1.53 1.33
C PRO A 337 31.45 -1.75 2.32
N GLN A 338 32.07 -0.67 2.79
CA GLN A 338 33.14 -0.71 3.79
C GLN A 338 32.61 -1.08 5.19
N ASN A 339 31.36 -0.71 5.48
CA ASN A 339 30.68 -0.94 6.75
C ASN A 339 29.46 -1.85 6.55
N ALA A 340 28.87 -2.35 7.66
CA ALA A 340 27.66 -3.16 7.63
C ALA A 340 26.37 -2.38 7.28
N ASP A 341 26.48 -1.10 6.92
CA ASP A 341 25.36 -0.20 6.58
C ASP A 341 24.85 -0.35 5.14
N ASN A 342 25.50 -1.20 4.33
CA ASN A 342 25.17 -1.47 2.93
C ASN A 342 25.26 -0.22 2.02
N ILE A 343 26.11 0.74 2.38
CA ILE A 343 26.34 1.98 1.63
C ILE A 343 27.71 1.90 0.93
N VAL A 344 27.74 2.19 -0.38
CA VAL A 344 28.96 2.22 -1.18
C VAL A 344 29.37 3.64 -1.60
N ALA A 345 28.44 4.60 -1.57
CA ALA A 345 28.74 6.02 -1.72
C ALA A 345 27.70 6.90 -1.02
N GLU A 346 28.11 8.08 -0.56
CA GLU A 346 27.23 9.03 0.16
C GLU A 346 27.50 10.47 -0.31
N VAL A 347 26.45 11.23 -0.55
CA VAL A 347 26.55 12.67 -0.83
C VAL A 347 26.48 13.44 0.48
N SER A 348 27.47 14.29 0.71
CA SER A 348 27.56 15.14 1.91
C SER A 348 28.15 16.51 1.59
N HIS A 349 27.82 17.49 2.41
CA HIS A 349 28.45 18.81 2.38
C HIS A 349 29.92 18.76 2.78
N ASN A 350 30.75 19.60 2.15
CA ASN A 350 32.14 19.77 2.56
C ASN A 350 32.19 20.43 3.95
N PRO A 351 32.88 19.85 4.96
CA PRO A 351 32.96 20.41 6.31
C PRO A 351 33.55 21.83 6.38
N LYS A 352 34.38 22.22 5.40
CA LYS A 352 35.00 23.55 5.32
C LYS A 352 34.16 24.56 4.53
N ASP A 353 33.26 24.08 3.68
CA ASP A 353 32.40 24.92 2.84
C ASP A 353 31.06 24.21 2.58
N PRO A 354 30.04 24.48 3.40
CA PRO A 354 28.72 23.85 3.28
C PRO A 354 28.00 24.18 1.96
N THR A 355 28.50 25.07 1.10
CA THR A 355 27.88 25.30 -0.22
C THR A 355 28.29 24.24 -1.25
N ILE A 356 29.30 23.42 -0.94
CA ILE A 356 29.86 22.42 -1.84
C ILE A 356 29.39 21.02 -1.42
N LEU A 357 28.72 20.32 -2.34
CA LEU A 357 28.44 18.89 -2.22
C LEU A 357 29.60 18.05 -2.74
N GLY A 358 29.89 16.95 -2.05
CA GLY A 358 30.85 15.94 -2.48
C GLY A 358 30.27 14.53 -2.40
N LEU A 359 30.69 13.67 -3.32
CA LEU A 359 30.40 12.24 -3.30
C LEU A 359 31.55 11.52 -2.60
N LYS A 360 31.24 10.91 -1.46
CA LYS A 360 32.17 10.15 -0.63
C LYS A 360 32.22 8.69 -1.08
N ASN A 361 33.41 8.12 -1.09
CA ASN A 361 33.60 6.69 -1.23
C ASN A 361 33.31 5.97 0.09
N CYS A 362 32.27 5.14 0.12
CA CYS A 362 31.97 4.28 1.27
C CYS A 362 32.22 2.79 0.94
N SER A 363 32.91 2.49 -0.17
CA SER A 363 33.21 1.12 -0.60
C SER A 363 34.61 0.66 -0.16
N CYS A 364 34.89 -0.64 -0.26
CA CYS A 364 36.20 -1.23 0.03
C CYS A 364 37.28 -0.96 -1.03
N ARG A 365 36.97 -0.31 -2.16
CA ARG A 365 37.91 -0.11 -3.27
C ARG A 365 38.00 1.34 -3.72
N SER A 366 39.13 1.69 -4.31
CA SER A 366 39.32 3.00 -4.94
C SER A 366 38.64 3.04 -6.33
N TRP A 367 38.19 4.22 -6.72
CA TRP A 367 37.48 4.55 -7.95
C TRP A 367 38.12 5.80 -8.54
N THR A 368 38.05 5.98 -9.85
CA THR A 368 38.75 7.07 -10.56
C THR A 368 37.74 8.06 -11.11
N ALA A 369 37.93 9.34 -10.84
CA ALA A 369 37.13 10.43 -11.36
C ALA A 369 37.95 11.30 -12.33
N THR A 370 37.47 11.49 -13.55
CA THR A 370 37.97 12.47 -14.51
C THR A 370 37.14 13.74 -14.37
N LEU A 371 37.76 14.80 -13.86
CA LEU A 371 37.15 16.12 -13.70
C LEU A 371 36.87 16.78 -15.07
N PRO A 372 36.04 17.83 -15.12
CA PRO A 372 35.77 18.57 -16.36
C PRO A 372 37.02 19.19 -16.99
N SER A 373 38.06 19.44 -16.19
CA SER A 373 39.38 19.89 -16.64
C SER A 373 40.19 18.81 -17.37
N GLY A 374 39.73 17.56 -17.38
CA GLY A 374 40.47 16.39 -17.88
C GLY A 374 41.41 15.77 -16.84
N GLU A 375 41.58 16.38 -15.67
CA GLU A 375 42.38 15.86 -14.56
C GLU A 375 41.75 14.57 -14.01
N GLN A 376 42.53 13.49 -13.92
CA GLN A 376 42.11 12.25 -13.27
C GLN A 376 42.52 12.22 -11.80
N LYS A 377 41.58 11.86 -10.93
CA LYS A 377 41.80 11.67 -9.49
C LYS A 377 41.35 10.29 -9.05
N GLN A 378 42.23 9.61 -8.33
CA GLN A 378 41.86 8.41 -7.59
C GLN A 378 41.22 8.81 -6.26
N ILE A 379 40.10 8.19 -5.93
CA ILE A 379 39.30 8.47 -4.73
C ILE A 379 39.33 7.22 -3.85
N ASP A 380 40.21 7.19 -2.87
CA ASP A 380 40.33 6.04 -1.96
C ASP A 380 39.13 5.92 -1.00
N PRO A 381 38.89 4.74 -0.39
CA PRO A 381 37.85 4.55 0.63
C PRO A 381 37.88 5.65 1.71
N GLY A 382 36.71 6.23 1.99
CA GLY A 382 36.55 7.34 2.93
C GLY A 382 36.87 8.73 2.38
N ARG A 383 37.37 8.88 1.14
CA ARG A 383 37.66 10.18 0.50
C ARG A 383 36.47 10.69 -0.32
N ASN A 384 36.42 12.00 -0.54
CA ASN A 384 35.34 12.69 -1.25
C ASN A 384 35.85 13.31 -2.56
N ILE A 385 34.99 13.32 -3.57
CA ILE A 385 35.16 14.13 -4.79
C ILE A 385 34.05 15.18 -4.86
N LYS A 386 34.37 16.41 -5.24
CA LYS A 386 33.38 17.49 -5.42
C LYS A 386 32.41 17.11 -6.55
N LEU A 387 31.11 17.33 -6.32
CA LEU A 387 30.13 17.22 -7.39
C LEU A 387 30.32 18.38 -8.38
N ALA A 388 30.64 18.03 -9.62
CA ALA A 388 30.78 18.95 -10.72
C ALA A 388 30.24 18.30 -12.01
N ALA A 389 29.43 19.04 -12.76
CA ALA A 389 28.88 18.57 -14.02
C ALA A 389 30.00 18.20 -15.01
N ALA A 390 29.78 17.16 -15.82
CA ALA A 390 30.76 16.54 -16.71
C ALA A 390 31.93 15.80 -16.01
N THR A 391 31.85 15.59 -14.70
CA THR A 391 32.79 14.67 -14.02
C THR A 391 32.42 13.24 -14.38
N LYS A 392 33.35 12.50 -15.00
CA LYS A 392 33.18 11.08 -15.33
C LYS A 392 33.81 10.24 -14.23
N ILE A 393 33.12 9.23 -13.77
CA ILE A 393 33.54 8.40 -12.65
C ILE A 393 33.55 6.94 -13.07
N ASN A 394 34.66 6.25 -12.88
CA ASN A 394 34.80 4.83 -13.09
C ASN A 394 34.86 4.11 -11.73
N PHE A 395 33.81 3.35 -11.41
CA PHE A 395 33.67 2.54 -10.19
C PHE A 395 34.30 1.14 -10.34
N GLY A 396 34.98 0.86 -11.46
CA GLY A 396 35.57 -0.43 -11.80
C GLY A 396 34.68 -1.23 -12.77
N SER A 397 33.57 -1.75 -12.28
CA SER A 397 32.59 -2.53 -13.06
C SER A 397 31.57 -1.69 -13.82
N VAL A 398 31.36 -0.45 -13.37
CA VAL A 398 30.41 0.50 -13.97
C VAL A 398 31.03 1.89 -14.02
N ALA A 399 30.71 2.64 -15.07
CA ALA A 399 31.09 4.04 -15.20
C ALA A 399 29.83 4.93 -15.16
N GLY A 400 29.99 6.14 -14.64
CA GLY A 400 28.96 7.14 -14.58
C GLY A 400 29.45 8.53 -14.91
N GLU A 401 28.51 9.44 -15.12
CA GLU A 401 28.78 10.86 -15.35
C GLU A 401 27.90 11.70 -14.43
N ILE A 402 28.49 12.73 -13.82
CA ILE A 402 27.74 13.72 -13.07
C ILE A 402 27.14 14.71 -14.07
N CYS A 403 25.82 14.78 -14.10
CA CYS A 403 25.04 15.73 -14.89
C CYS A 403 24.42 16.79 -13.97
N ARG A 404 23.96 17.89 -14.57
CA ARG A 404 23.26 18.99 -13.90
C ARG A 404 21.92 19.24 -14.53
#